data_AF-A0A1D7QX46-F1
#
_entry.id   AF-A0A1D7QX46-F1
#
_cell.length_a   1.000
_cell.length_b   1.000
_cell.length_c   1.000
_cell.angle_alpha   90.00
_cell.angle_beta   90.00
_cell.angle_gamma   90.00
#
_symmetry.space_group_name_H-M   'P 1'
#
loop_
_entity.id
_entity.type
_entity.pdbx_description
1 polymer ?
#
loop_
_entity_poly.entity_id
_entity_poly.type
_entity_poly.pdbx_seq_one_letter_code
_entity_poly.pdbx_strand_id
1 'polypeptide(L)'
;MMRQPRVIYTEEQLYEREDALIEKENQDLPYPLFHKWIELYEDFFTLYRSDDHFKDEKEAVRKKLVRYLLEYGLYLKSSLKKEHQLAASQLQKVLKYDKNNPVALYRLGFLHYRENAFHESIRYFNDSLDQSQTHDKQQWPLNDRQSELASLYLLSSMIHLRDQLNPGNSLTDDSGVEGYELATDIEDVISRKEYRAFTKKREWLCNYESCLDEFNQALGTDLLVLFFDLESTFVQYRHNRVQIHIDYARLLKILMEESYPHQPLGAEEIPHIFPKHVDNNTNIQKAGRVRRFLRTQLGIEDVILPGGKSGTYTRYYFNDTYDCLILSRSDF
;
A
#
# COMPACT_ATOMS: atom_id res chain seq x y z
N MET A 1 33.00 -6.48 12.72
CA MET A 1 32.36 -6.75 11.41
C MET A 1 33.09 -5.93 10.35
N MET A 2 33.86 -6.58 9.48
CA MET A 2 34.48 -5.91 8.34
C MET A 2 33.37 -5.57 7.33
N ARG A 3 33.20 -4.28 7.00
CA ARG A 3 32.36 -3.86 5.87
C ARG A 3 33.02 -4.40 4.61
N GLN A 4 32.32 -5.26 3.86
CA GLN A 4 32.77 -5.67 2.54
C GLN A 4 32.93 -4.40 1.66
N PRO A 5 33.99 -4.33 0.83
CA PRO A 5 34.18 -3.20 -0.08
C PRO A 5 32.96 -3.08 -1.00
N ARG A 6 32.40 -1.88 -1.08
CA ARG A 6 31.25 -1.58 -1.94
C ARG A 6 31.72 -1.74 -3.39
N VAL A 7 31.11 -2.66 -4.13
CA VAL A 7 31.38 -2.83 -5.57
C VAL A 7 31.02 -1.52 -6.27
N ILE A 8 31.97 -0.96 -7.03
CA ILE A 8 31.73 0.23 -7.86
C ILE A 8 31.24 -0.27 -9.21
N TYR A 9 29.96 -0.08 -9.49
CA TYR A 9 29.35 -0.43 -10.77
C TYR A 9 29.48 0.72 -11.77
N THR A 10 29.65 0.41 -13.05
CA THR A 10 29.48 1.38 -14.14
C THR A 10 27.99 1.58 -14.44
N GLU A 11 27.64 2.66 -15.14
CA GLU A 11 26.26 2.93 -15.56
C GLU A 11 25.69 1.80 -16.43
N GLU A 12 26.46 1.32 -17.41
CA GLU A 12 26.10 0.19 -18.27
C GLU A 12 25.78 -1.07 -17.47
N GLN A 13 26.60 -1.41 -16.46
CA GLN A 13 26.36 -2.57 -15.59
C GLN A 13 25.08 -2.44 -14.75
N LEU A 14 24.70 -1.21 -14.38
CA LEU A 14 23.46 -0.98 -13.64
C LEU A 14 22.23 -1.11 -14.55
N TYR A 15 22.31 -0.65 -15.80
CA TYR A 15 21.24 -0.88 -16.78
C TYR A 15 21.09 -2.37 -17.13
N GLU A 16 22.19 -3.11 -17.32
CA GLU A 16 22.13 -4.57 -17.52
C GLU A 16 21.45 -5.28 -16.32
N ARG A 17 21.69 -4.80 -15.10
CA ARG A 17 21.00 -5.31 -13.89
C ARG A 17 19.53 -4.93 -13.86
N GLU A 18 19.17 -3.72 -14.30
CA GLU A 18 17.76 -3.29 -14.47
C GLU A 18 17.03 -4.25 -15.41
N ASP A 19 17.60 -4.51 -16.59
CA ASP A 19 17.03 -5.42 -17.59
C ASP A 19 16.88 -6.85 -17.03
N ALA A 20 17.90 -7.36 -16.34
CA ALA A 20 17.83 -8.68 -15.73
C ALA A 20 16.78 -8.78 -14.60
N LEU A 21 16.48 -7.69 -13.89
CA LEU A 21 15.41 -7.66 -12.89
C LEU A 21 14.03 -7.64 -13.56
N ILE A 22 13.88 -6.87 -14.64
CA ILE A 22 12.65 -6.86 -15.45
C ILE A 22 12.35 -8.28 -15.96
N GLU A 23 13.36 -8.97 -16.52
CA GLU A 23 13.22 -10.34 -16.97
C GLU A 23 12.82 -11.30 -15.85
N LYS A 24 13.39 -11.15 -14.65
CA LYS A 24 13.07 -12.01 -13.49
C LYS A 24 11.67 -11.76 -12.94
N GLU A 25 11.19 -10.52 -12.90
CA GLU A 25 9.80 -10.24 -12.53
C GLU A 25 8.81 -10.88 -13.50
N ASN A 26 9.18 -10.99 -14.77
CA ASN A 26 8.37 -11.68 -15.77
C ASN A 26 8.30 -13.21 -15.52
N GLN A 27 9.24 -13.79 -14.75
CA GLN A 27 9.38 -15.23 -14.49
C GLN A 27 8.57 -15.77 -13.28
N ASP A 28 7.55 -15.04 -12.79
CA ASP A 28 6.58 -15.59 -11.82
C ASP A 28 7.17 -15.97 -10.45
N LEU A 29 7.99 -15.09 -9.90
CA LEU A 29 8.50 -15.28 -8.55
C LEU A 29 7.37 -15.23 -7.52
N PRO A 30 7.40 -16.07 -6.46
CA PRO A 30 6.37 -16.10 -5.43
C PRO A 30 6.37 -14.86 -4.51
N TYR A 31 7.30 -13.93 -4.71
CA TYR A 31 7.45 -12.71 -3.95
C TYR A 31 7.92 -11.55 -4.84
N PRO A 32 7.48 -10.30 -4.58
CA PRO A 32 8.00 -9.13 -5.26
C PRO A 32 9.50 -8.93 -5.03
N LEU A 33 10.24 -8.46 -6.04
CA LEU A 33 11.68 -8.23 -5.97
C LEU A 33 12.07 -6.87 -5.37
N PHE A 34 11.24 -6.30 -4.49
CA PHE A 34 11.44 -4.97 -3.93
C PHE A 34 12.85 -4.73 -3.40
N HIS A 35 13.42 -5.68 -2.64
CA HIS A 35 14.77 -5.56 -2.11
C HIS A 35 15.83 -5.39 -3.20
N LYS A 36 15.74 -6.11 -4.33
CA LYS A 36 16.70 -6.01 -5.44
C LYS A 36 16.54 -4.71 -6.21
N TRP A 37 15.31 -4.25 -6.38
CA TRP A 37 15.04 -2.93 -6.98
C TRP A 37 15.61 -1.81 -6.12
N ILE A 38 15.39 -1.87 -4.81
CA ILE A 38 15.94 -0.90 -3.86
C ILE A 38 17.47 -0.91 -3.93
N GLU A 39 18.12 -2.08 -3.87
CA GLU A 39 19.58 -2.20 -4.01
C GLU A 39 20.09 -1.59 -5.33
N LEU A 40 19.44 -1.90 -6.46
CA LEU A 40 19.80 -1.37 -7.76
C LEU A 40 19.72 0.17 -7.79
N TYR A 41 18.62 0.77 -7.33
CA TYR A 41 18.49 2.22 -7.37
C TYR A 41 19.32 2.93 -6.29
N GLU A 42 19.66 2.27 -5.17
CA GLU A 42 20.67 2.76 -4.24
C GLU A 42 22.07 2.80 -4.88
N ASP A 43 22.39 1.84 -5.76
CA ASP A 43 23.63 1.81 -6.53
C ASP A 43 23.65 2.93 -7.59
N PHE A 44 22.57 3.10 -8.38
CA PHE A 44 22.44 4.24 -9.31
C PHE A 44 22.57 5.59 -8.58
N PHE A 45 21.88 5.75 -7.45
CA PHE A 45 21.93 7.00 -6.69
C PHE A 45 23.33 7.26 -6.12
N THR A 46 24.09 6.20 -5.81
CA THR A 46 25.49 6.31 -5.38
C THR A 46 26.39 6.72 -6.54
N LEU A 47 26.19 6.15 -7.73
CA LEU A 47 26.94 6.48 -8.95
C LEU A 47 26.76 7.97 -9.32
N TYR A 48 25.53 8.46 -9.30
CA TYR A 48 25.21 9.86 -9.62
C TYR A 48 25.42 10.84 -8.45
N ARG A 49 25.98 10.38 -7.31
CA ARG A 49 26.04 11.23 -6.10
C ARG A 49 26.95 12.44 -6.27
N SER A 50 28.04 12.28 -7.01
CA SER A 50 29.20 13.19 -7.01
C SER A 50 29.33 14.07 -8.25
N ASP A 51 28.48 13.87 -9.27
CA ASP A 51 28.59 14.56 -10.55
C ASP A 51 27.30 15.31 -10.86
N ASP A 52 27.40 16.63 -10.95
CA ASP A 52 26.29 17.54 -11.22
C ASP A 52 25.73 17.38 -12.64
N HIS A 53 26.45 16.72 -13.55
CA HIS A 53 25.95 16.41 -14.89
C HIS A 53 24.74 15.47 -14.84
N PHE A 54 24.66 14.58 -13.85
CA PHE A 54 23.57 13.62 -13.70
C PHE A 54 22.42 14.15 -12.83
N LYS A 55 22.21 15.46 -12.75
CA LYS A 55 21.22 16.04 -11.84
C LYS A 55 19.80 15.51 -12.12
N ASP A 56 19.43 15.42 -13.38
CA ASP A 56 18.07 15.00 -13.79
C ASP A 56 17.90 13.47 -13.67
N GLU A 57 18.91 12.70 -14.02
CA GLU A 57 18.97 11.23 -13.86
C GLU A 57 18.93 10.84 -12.39
N LYS A 58 19.70 11.54 -11.55
CA LYS A 58 19.69 11.37 -10.09
C LYS A 58 18.31 11.63 -9.52
N GLU A 59 17.63 12.68 -10.00
CA GLU A 59 16.26 12.97 -9.58
C GLU A 59 15.28 11.89 -10.04
N ALA A 60 15.39 11.40 -11.28
CA ALA A 60 14.57 10.30 -11.78
C ALA A 60 14.79 8.99 -10.98
N VAL A 61 16.04 8.64 -10.69
CA VAL A 61 16.42 7.48 -9.86
C VAL A 61 15.92 7.65 -8.43
N ARG A 62 16.07 8.84 -7.84
CA ARG A 62 15.54 9.16 -6.51
C ARG A 62 14.05 8.87 -6.44
N LYS A 63 13.31 9.28 -7.47
CA LYS A 63 11.87 9.04 -7.56
C LYS A 63 11.51 7.56 -7.65
N LYS A 64 12.22 6.79 -8.49
CA LYS A 64 12.04 5.34 -8.58
C LYS A 64 12.36 4.69 -7.23
N LEU A 65 13.48 5.05 -6.59
CA LEU A 65 13.89 4.52 -5.30
C LEU A 65 12.87 4.80 -4.19
N VAL A 66 12.40 6.05 -4.06
CA VAL A 66 11.37 6.43 -3.08
C VAL A 66 10.09 5.63 -3.30
N ARG A 67 9.65 5.48 -4.56
CA ARG A 67 8.48 4.65 -4.89
C ARG A 67 8.65 3.21 -4.42
N TYR A 68 9.76 2.54 -4.76
CA TYR A 68 9.98 1.14 -4.35
C TYR A 68 10.11 1.00 -2.83
N LEU A 69 10.73 1.97 -2.14
CA LEU A 69 10.78 1.97 -0.67
C LEU A 69 9.39 2.13 -0.03
N LEU A 70 8.53 3.00 -0.59
CA LEU A 70 7.14 3.18 -0.14
C LEU A 70 6.31 1.92 -0.39
N GLU A 71 6.41 1.32 -1.58
CA GLU A 71 5.70 0.08 -1.93
C GLU A 71 6.18 -1.10 -1.08
N TYR A 72 7.48 -1.19 -0.81
CA TYR A 72 8.03 -2.23 0.04
C TYR A 72 7.62 -2.06 1.50
N GLY A 73 7.65 -0.83 2.02
CA GLY A 73 7.15 -0.54 3.36
C GLY A 73 5.66 -0.90 3.51
N LEU A 74 4.85 -0.69 2.48
CA LEU A 74 3.45 -1.12 2.45
C LEU A 74 3.32 -2.65 2.40
N TYR A 75 4.12 -3.31 1.57
CA TYR A 75 4.15 -4.77 1.45
C TYR A 75 4.49 -5.43 2.80
N LEU A 76 5.56 -4.97 3.45
CA LEU A 76 6.01 -5.43 4.77
C LEU A 76 5.00 -5.12 5.89
N LYS A 77 4.16 -4.10 5.73
CA LYS A 77 3.05 -3.81 6.66
C LYS A 77 1.95 -4.87 6.57
N SER A 78 1.75 -5.44 5.37
CA SER A 78 0.73 -6.46 5.08
C SER A 78 1.19 -7.90 5.26
N SER A 79 2.45 -8.13 5.64
CA SER A 79 3.02 -9.43 5.96
C SER A 79 3.44 -9.49 7.44
N LEU A 80 3.32 -10.67 8.05
CA LEU A 80 3.74 -11.10 9.40
C LEU A 80 4.38 -10.04 10.34
N LYS A 81 3.90 -9.99 11.59
CA LYS A 81 4.34 -9.11 12.71
C LYS A 81 5.86 -8.89 12.89
N LYS A 82 6.72 -9.82 12.45
CA LYS A 82 8.20 -9.67 12.50
C LYS A 82 8.74 -8.59 11.55
N GLU A 83 7.93 -8.11 10.61
CA GLU A 83 8.37 -7.19 9.56
C GLU A 83 8.04 -5.73 9.84
N HIS A 84 7.38 -5.39 10.96
CA HIS A 84 7.10 -3.99 11.34
C HIS A 84 8.38 -3.14 11.47
N GLN A 85 9.42 -3.69 12.11
CA GLN A 85 10.72 -3.01 12.21
C GLN A 85 11.38 -2.83 10.84
N LEU A 86 11.24 -3.83 9.96
CA LEU A 86 11.75 -3.74 8.60
C LEU A 86 10.98 -2.68 7.82
N ALA A 87 9.65 -2.64 7.91
CA ALA A 87 8.81 -1.62 7.30
C ALA A 87 9.20 -0.21 7.76
N ALA A 88 9.36 -0.02 9.08
CA ALA A 88 9.84 1.24 9.66
C ALA A 88 11.23 1.62 9.09
N SER A 89 12.15 0.67 8.97
CA SER A 89 13.48 0.94 8.40
C SER A 89 13.43 1.36 6.92
N GLN A 90 12.53 0.79 6.11
CA GLN A 90 12.35 1.18 4.71
C GLN A 90 11.70 2.57 4.59
N LEU A 91 10.70 2.86 5.41
CA LEU A 91 10.07 4.19 5.44
C LEU A 91 11.04 5.27 5.94
N GLN A 92 11.90 4.96 6.92
CA GLN A 92 12.99 5.86 7.31
C GLN A 92 14.00 6.09 6.19
N LYS A 93 14.28 5.09 5.34
CA LYS A 93 15.08 5.30 4.13
C LYS A 93 14.37 6.25 3.16
N VAL A 94 13.04 6.21 3.02
CA VAL A 94 12.30 7.20 2.22
C VAL A 94 12.65 8.61 2.69
N LEU A 95 12.60 8.87 4.00
CA LEU A 95 12.94 10.18 4.56
C LEU A 95 14.42 10.60 4.39
N LYS A 96 15.32 9.67 4.05
CA LYS A 96 16.71 10.02 3.66
C LYS A 96 16.79 10.56 2.23
N TYR A 97 15.94 10.07 1.33
CA TYR A 97 15.92 10.47 -0.09
C TYR A 97 14.87 11.54 -0.38
N ASP A 98 13.84 11.64 0.46
CA ASP A 98 12.75 12.60 0.39
C ASP A 98 12.29 12.96 1.81
N LYS A 99 13.01 13.91 2.42
CA LYS A 99 12.89 14.29 3.84
C LYS A 99 11.46 14.66 4.26
N ASN A 100 10.69 15.19 3.32
CA ASN A 100 9.37 15.76 3.56
C ASN A 100 8.26 14.91 2.94
N ASN A 101 8.50 13.62 2.70
CA ASN A 101 7.51 12.73 2.10
C ASN A 101 6.33 12.49 3.07
N PRO A 102 5.13 13.03 2.82
CA PRO A 102 4.06 13.01 3.80
C PRO A 102 3.51 11.59 3.98
N VAL A 103 3.48 10.76 2.93
CA VAL A 103 3.04 9.36 3.01
C VAL A 103 3.97 8.52 3.88
N ALA A 104 5.29 8.71 3.76
CA ALA A 104 6.25 8.02 4.62
C ALA A 104 6.11 8.46 6.09
N LEU A 105 5.95 9.77 6.32
CA LEU A 105 5.70 10.34 7.66
C LEU A 105 4.41 9.77 8.26
N TYR A 106 3.30 9.77 7.51
CA TYR A 106 2.02 9.19 7.91
C TYR A 106 2.17 7.72 8.32
N ARG A 107 2.81 6.91 7.47
CA ARG A 107 2.98 5.47 7.73
C ARG A 107 3.88 5.20 8.93
N LEU A 108 4.93 6.01 9.14
CA LEU A 108 5.76 5.94 10.35
C LEU A 108 4.98 6.34 11.60
N GLY A 109 4.18 7.41 11.53
CA GLY A 109 3.29 7.83 12.62
C GLY A 109 2.33 6.71 13.04
N PHE A 110 1.75 6.02 12.06
CA PHE A 110 0.88 4.86 12.29
C PHE A 110 1.62 3.66 12.92
N LEU A 111 2.84 3.36 12.48
CA LEU A 111 3.63 2.28 13.08
C LEU A 111 3.94 2.59 14.56
N HIS A 112 4.34 3.82 14.87
CA HIS A 112 4.59 4.24 16.24
C HIS A 112 3.32 4.29 17.09
N TYR A 113 2.19 4.69 16.51
CA TYR A 113 0.88 4.64 17.17
C TYR A 113 0.57 3.22 17.65
N ARG A 114 0.72 2.22 16.76
CA ARG A 114 0.48 0.81 17.09
C ARG A 114 1.42 0.24 18.15
N GLU A 115 2.60 0.83 18.30
CA GLU A 115 3.60 0.46 19.31
C GLU A 115 3.42 1.25 20.62
N ASN A 116 2.35 2.06 20.75
CA ASN A 116 2.10 2.98 21.87
C ASN A 116 3.24 4.00 22.09
N ALA A 117 4.04 4.26 21.07
CA ALA A 117 5.09 5.27 21.05
C ALA A 117 4.48 6.62 20.65
N PHE A 118 3.60 7.15 21.52
CA PHE A 118 2.75 8.29 21.18
C PHE A 118 3.52 9.58 20.92
N HIS A 119 4.66 9.79 21.61
CA HIS A 119 5.50 10.97 21.37
C HIS A 119 6.07 10.99 19.93
N GLU A 120 6.62 9.87 19.46
CA GLU A 120 7.08 9.71 18.08
C GLU A 120 5.92 9.81 17.08
N SER A 121 4.79 9.20 17.43
CA SER A 121 3.58 9.22 16.60
C SER A 121 3.07 10.64 16.34
N ILE A 122 2.98 11.47 17.40
CA ILE A 122 2.61 12.89 17.30
C ILE A 122 3.53 13.63 16.34
N ARG A 123 4.86 13.47 16.51
CA ARG A 123 5.83 14.15 15.65
C ARG A 123 5.61 13.79 14.18
N TYR A 124 5.49 12.51 13.86
CA TYR A 124 5.33 12.06 12.48
C TYR A 124 3.99 12.47 11.86
N PHE A 125 2.88 12.43 12.62
CA PHE A 125 1.59 12.88 12.08
C PHE A 125 1.53 14.40 11.88
N ASN A 126 2.08 15.20 12.80
CA ASN A 126 2.23 16.64 12.61
C ASN A 126 3.06 16.93 11.36
N ASP A 127 4.26 16.34 11.25
CA ASP A 127 5.12 16.55 10.08
C ASP A 127 4.40 16.13 8.79
N SER A 128 3.67 15.01 8.80
CA SER A 128 2.92 14.52 7.65
C SER A 128 1.84 15.51 7.18
N LEU A 129 1.05 16.04 8.11
CA LEU A 129 -0.01 17.01 7.84
C LEU A 129 0.55 18.35 7.37
N ASP A 130 1.59 18.85 8.03
CA ASP A 130 2.27 20.11 7.65
C ASP A 130 2.81 20.01 6.23
N GLN A 131 3.57 18.94 5.94
CA GLN A 131 4.15 18.75 4.61
C GLN A 131 3.08 18.58 3.54
N SER A 132 1.93 17.96 3.85
CA SER A 132 0.83 17.80 2.91
C SER A 132 0.13 19.13 2.56
N GLN A 133 0.19 20.14 3.43
CA GLN A 133 -0.45 21.44 3.22
C GLN A 133 0.49 22.47 2.58
N THR A 134 1.80 22.38 2.83
CA THR A 134 2.77 23.42 2.39
C THR A 134 3.30 23.23 0.98
N HIS A 135 3.04 22.08 0.33
CA HIS A 135 3.65 21.73 -0.94
C HIS A 135 2.63 21.35 -2.02
N ASP A 136 2.11 22.36 -2.73
CA ASP A 136 1.18 22.24 -3.87
C ASP A 136 1.66 21.32 -5.02
N LYS A 137 2.92 20.86 -4.99
CA LYS A 137 3.53 19.97 -5.99
C LYS A 137 4.26 18.78 -5.36
N GLN A 138 3.69 18.16 -4.33
CA GLN A 138 4.20 16.88 -3.84
C GLN A 138 3.91 15.74 -4.81
N GLN A 139 4.91 14.89 -5.01
CA GLN A 139 4.78 13.70 -5.86
C GLN A 139 3.99 12.58 -5.18
N TRP A 140 3.99 12.54 -3.85
CA TRP A 140 3.25 11.58 -3.04
C TRP A 140 2.47 12.33 -1.95
N PRO A 141 1.42 13.09 -2.30
CA PRO A 141 0.58 13.76 -1.30
C PRO A 141 -0.22 12.72 -0.51
N LEU A 142 -0.70 13.10 0.68
CA LEU A 142 -1.74 12.32 1.34
C LEU A 142 -3.03 12.42 0.51
N ASN A 143 -3.79 11.33 0.46
CA ASN A 143 -5.19 11.43 0.04
C ASN A 143 -6.05 11.96 1.21
N ASP A 144 -7.26 12.43 0.91
CA ASP A 144 -8.19 13.00 1.90
C ASP A 144 -8.37 12.09 3.11
N ARG A 145 -8.40 10.77 2.88
CA ARG A 145 -8.59 9.78 3.93
C ARG A 145 -7.38 9.64 4.85
N GLN A 146 -6.18 9.64 4.29
CA GLN A 146 -4.95 9.63 5.05
C GLN A 146 -4.81 10.92 5.87
N SER A 147 -5.19 12.08 5.32
CA SER A 147 -5.18 13.35 6.07
C SER A 147 -6.18 13.36 7.23
N GLU A 148 -7.40 12.84 7.01
CA GLU A 148 -8.41 12.68 8.06
C GLU A 148 -7.90 11.75 9.17
N LEU A 149 -7.41 10.56 8.80
CA LEU A 149 -6.90 9.58 9.77
C LEU A 149 -5.65 10.08 10.49
N ALA A 150 -4.73 10.76 9.82
CA ALA A 150 -3.56 11.37 10.44
C ALA A 150 -3.96 12.35 11.56
N SER A 151 -5.01 13.15 11.31
CA SER A 151 -5.54 14.11 12.30
C SER A 151 -6.16 13.39 13.50
N LEU A 152 -6.90 12.31 13.27
CA LEU A 152 -7.50 11.51 14.35
C LEU A 152 -6.44 10.79 15.18
N TYR A 153 -5.47 10.15 14.53
CA TYR A 153 -4.37 9.48 15.23
C TYR A 153 -3.49 10.46 15.99
N LEU A 154 -3.24 11.66 15.44
CA LEU A 154 -2.54 12.73 16.13
C LEU A 154 -3.25 13.11 17.43
N LEU A 155 -4.55 13.37 17.37
CA LEU A 155 -5.36 13.74 18.53
C LEU A 155 -5.38 12.62 19.58
N SER A 156 -5.63 11.38 19.15
CA SER A 156 -5.57 10.21 20.03
C SER A 156 -4.20 10.08 20.71
N SER A 157 -3.11 10.25 19.96
CA SER A 157 -1.75 10.15 20.50
C SER A 157 -1.45 11.23 21.54
N MET A 158 -1.93 12.47 21.32
CA MET A 158 -1.78 13.56 22.29
C MET A 158 -2.51 13.26 23.60
N ILE A 159 -3.72 12.70 23.53
CA ILE A 159 -4.51 12.33 24.69
C ILE A 159 -3.80 11.21 25.48
N HIS A 160 -3.39 10.13 24.79
CA HIS A 160 -2.65 9.04 25.43
C HIS A 160 -1.34 9.51 26.06
N LEU A 161 -0.58 10.38 25.38
CA LEU A 161 0.66 10.92 25.94
C LEU A 161 0.39 11.75 27.21
N ARG A 162 -0.66 12.57 27.22
CA ARG A 162 -1.07 13.33 28.41
C ARG A 162 -1.37 12.38 29.58
N ASP A 163 -2.13 11.32 29.33
CA ASP A 163 -2.55 10.37 30.36
C ASP A 163 -1.36 9.56 30.89
N GLN A 164 -0.39 9.23 30.02
CA GLN A 164 0.89 8.64 30.43
C GLN A 164 1.74 9.56 31.32
N LEU A 165 1.70 10.88 31.08
CA LEU A 165 2.47 11.85 31.85
C LEU A 165 1.81 12.22 33.19
N ASN A 166 0.49 12.07 33.30
CA ASN A 166 -0.28 12.42 34.50
C ASN A 166 -1.17 11.25 34.99
N PRO A 167 -0.59 10.09 35.34
CA PRO A 167 -1.37 8.95 35.81
C PRO A 167 -2.04 9.29 37.15
N GLY A 168 -3.36 9.51 37.14
CA GLY A 168 -4.16 9.75 38.35
C GLY A 168 -4.73 11.17 38.50
N ASN A 169 -4.40 12.12 37.62
CA ASN A 169 -5.14 13.38 37.51
C ASN A 169 -6.26 13.21 36.49
N SER A 170 -7.37 12.56 36.90
CA SER A 170 -8.65 12.80 36.25
C SER A 170 -8.93 14.31 36.39
N LEU A 171 -8.93 15.03 35.28
CA LEU A 171 -9.45 16.38 35.23
C LEU A 171 -10.94 16.30 35.56
N THR A 172 -11.26 16.36 36.85
CA THR A 172 -12.49 16.99 37.32
C THR A 172 -12.33 18.50 37.16
N ASP A 173 -12.06 18.96 35.94
CA ASP A 173 -12.23 20.36 35.59
C ASP A 173 -13.71 20.56 35.23
N ASP A 174 -14.26 21.67 35.70
CA ASP A 174 -15.67 22.10 35.80
C ASP A 174 -16.56 21.98 34.53
N SER A 175 -16.09 21.32 33.47
CA SER A 175 -16.81 20.98 32.23
C SER A 175 -17.26 19.51 32.10
N GLY A 176 -16.88 18.63 33.05
CA GLY A 176 -17.55 17.35 33.26
C GLY A 176 -17.37 16.23 32.23
N VAL A 177 -16.33 16.28 31.38
CA VAL A 177 -15.97 15.14 30.50
C VAL A 177 -14.56 14.68 30.85
N GLU A 178 -14.43 13.43 31.31
CA GLU A 178 -13.13 12.88 31.68
C GLU A 178 -12.28 12.66 30.42
N GLY A 179 -10.99 12.98 30.49
CA GLY A 179 -10.07 12.85 29.36
C GLY A 179 -9.96 11.45 28.75
N TYR A 180 -10.28 10.41 29.52
CA TYR A 180 -10.36 9.02 29.06
C TYR A 180 -11.60 8.73 28.18
N GLU A 181 -12.72 9.41 28.45
CA GLU A 181 -13.94 9.27 27.63
C GLU A 181 -13.69 9.82 26.23
N LEU A 182 -13.02 10.97 26.13
CA LEU A 182 -12.67 11.56 24.84
C LEU A 182 -11.67 10.69 24.04
N ALA A 183 -10.71 10.05 24.71
CA ALA A 183 -9.77 9.12 24.05
C ALA A 183 -10.53 7.95 23.42
N THR A 184 -11.42 7.34 24.20
CA THR A 184 -12.27 6.22 23.79
C THR A 184 -13.17 6.62 22.63
N ASP A 185 -13.81 7.79 22.70
CA ASP A 185 -14.66 8.31 21.62
C ASP A 185 -13.90 8.49 20.31
N ILE A 186 -12.66 8.98 20.37
CA ILE A 186 -11.81 9.15 19.19
C ILE A 186 -11.37 7.80 18.65
N GLU A 187 -10.98 6.85 19.52
CA GLU A 187 -10.64 5.49 19.11
C GLU A 187 -11.83 4.79 18.44
N ASP A 188 -13.04 4.98 18.94
CA ASP A 188 -14.27 4.47 18.32
C ASP A 188 -14.55 5.12 16.96
N VAL A 189 -14.24 6.41 16.80
CA VAL A 189 -14.30 7.09 15.50
C VAL A 189 -13.25 6.54 14.54
N ILE A 190 -12.01 6.36 15.00
CA ILE A 190 -10.91 5.77 14.22
C ILE A 190 -11.29 4.36 13.77
N SER A 191 -11.73 3.52 14.70
CA SER A 191 -12.12 2.13 14.47
C SER A 191 -13.17 2.04 13.36
N ARG A 192 -14.26 2.80 13.46
CA ARG A 192 -15.34 2.83 12.43
C ARG A 192 -14.90 3.37 11.07
N LYS A 193 -13.73 4.02 11.01
CA LYS A 193 -13.16 4.63 9.81
C LYS A 193 -11.94 3.86 9.28
N GLU A 194 -11.42 2.89 9.99
CA GLU A 194 -10.15 2.28 9.62
C GLU A 194 -10.26 1.45 8.34
N TYR A 195 -11.42 0.84 8.11
CA TYR A 195 -11.69 0.02 6.95
C TYR A 195 -12.80 0.58 6.07
N ARG A 196 -12.82 0.07 4.84
CA ARG A 196 -13.88 0.26 3.89
C ARG A 196 -14.31 -1.07 3.30
N ALA A 197 -15.60 -1.14 3.02
CA ALA A 197 -16.22 -2.20 2.25
C ALA A 197 -16.81 -1.60 0.98
N PHE A 198 -16.52 -2.23 -0.15
CA PHE A 198 -16.88 -1.73 -1.48
C PHE A 198 -17.57 -2.82 -2.30
N THR A 199 -18.65 -2.44 -2.96
CA THR A 199 -19.25 -3.15 -4.10
C THR A 199 -19.50 -2.14 -5.22
N LYS A 200 -19.76 -2.60 -6.44
CA LYS A 200 -20.15 -1.71 -7.55
C LYS A 200 -21.38 -0.83 -7.26
N LYS A 201 -22.20 -1.20 -6.26
CA LYS A 201 -23.45 -0.50 -5.91
C LYS A 201 -23.28 0.46 -4.72
N ARG A 202 -22.34 0.17 -3.81
CA ARG A 202 -22.18 0.94 -2.58
C ARG A 202 -20.76 0.85 -2.03
N GLU A 203 -20.34 1.91 -1.38
CA GLU A 203 -19.15 1.96 -0.54
C GLU A 203 -19.55 2.43 0.86
N TRP A 204 -18.98 1.82 1.89
CA TRP A 204 -19.18 2.24 3.27
C TRP A 204 -17.95 1.98 4.11
N LEU A 205 -17.85 2.70 5.22
CA LEU A 205 -16.77 2.56 6.19
C LEU A 205 -17.15 1.51 7.23
N CYS A 206 -16.20 0.67 7.60
CA CYS A 206 -16.34 -0.35 8.64
C CYS A 206 -15.15 -0.31 9.60
N ASN A 207 -15.32 -0.93 10.77
CA ASN A 207 -14.20 -1.37 11.60
C ASN A 207 -13.75 -2.77 11.16
N TYR A 208 -12.57 -3.18 11.64
CA TYR A 208 -11.97 -4.46 11.28
C TYR A 208 -12.91 -5.64 11.57
N GLU A 209 -13.53 -5.66 12.76
CA GLU A 209 -14.43 -6.73 13.21
C GLU A 209 -15.63 -6.88 12.27
N SER A 210 -16.25 -5.77 11.88
CA SER A 210 -17.39 -5.79 10.94
C SER A 210 -16.96 -6.31 9.57
N CYS A 211 -15.78 -5.91 9.07
CA CYS A 211 -15.31 -6.43 7.79
C CYS A 211 -14.93 -7.93 7.91
N LEU A 212 -14.39 -8.37 9.04
CA LEU A 212 -14.12 -9.80 9.32
C LEU A 212 -15.41 -10.63 9.40
N ASP A 213 -16.45 -10.08 10.03
CA ASP A 213 -17.78 -10.70 10.09
C ASP A 213 -18.39 -10.83 8.70
N GLU A 214 -18.36 -9.78 7.88
CA GLU A 214 -18.79 -9.82 6.48
C GLU A 214 -18.01 -10.88 5.68
N PHE A 215 -16.69 -10.95 5.86
CA PHE A 215 -15.85 -11.95 5.22
C PHE A 215 -16.23 -13.39 5.62
N ASN A 216 -16.53 -13.62 6.89
CA ASN A 216 -16.94 -14.93 7.40
C ASN A 216 -18.36 -15.30 6.99
N GLN A 217 -19.31 -14.37 7.03
CA GLN A 217 -20.70 -14.58 6.62
C GLN A 217 -20.83 -14.87 5.13
N ALA A 218 -19.94 -14.31 4.31
CA ALA A 218 -19.91 -14.59 2.88
C ALA A 218 -19.46 -16.03 2.53
N LEU A 219 -18.94 -16.81 3.50
CA LEU A 219 -18.49 -18.18 3.24
C LEU A 219 -19.71 -19.06 2.93
N GLY A 220 -19.64 -19.79 1.81
CA GLY A 220 -20.73 -20.59 1.29
C GLY A 220 -21.72 -19.84 0.39
N THR A 221 -21.52 -18.53 0.17
CA THR A 221 -22.34 -17.71 -0.74
C THR A 221 -21.73 -17.61 -2.14
N ASP A 222 -22.53 -17.19 -3.13
CA ASP A 222 -22.05 -16.87 -4.49
C ASP A 222 -21.43 -15.44 -4.59
N LEU A 223 -20.97 -14.87 -3.47
CA LEU A 223 -20.28 -13.57 -3.43
C LEU A 223 -18.77 -13.76 -3.56
N LEU A 224 -18.13 -13.08 -4.52
CA LEU A 224 -16.67 -13.03 -4.62
C LEU A 224 -16.13 -11.96 -3.67
N VAL A 225 -15.47 -12.39 -2.60
CA VAL A 225 -14.91 -11.48 -1.59
C VAL A 225 -13.39 -11.41 -1.71
N LEU A 226 -12.86 -10.18 -1.80
CA LEU A 226 -11.44 -9.89 -1.72
C LEU A 226 -11.16 -9.12 -0.43
N PHE A 227 -10.38 -9.71 0.48
CA PHE A 227 -10.08 -9.11 1.78
C PHE A 227 -8.58 -8.84 1.95
N PHE A 228 -8.22 -7.56 2.03
CA PHE A 228 -6.91 -7.07 2.44
C PHE A 228 -6.89 -6.94 3.97
N ASP A 229 -6.60 -8.06 4.62
CA ASP A 229 -6.40 -8.13 6.06
C ASP A 229 -5.04 -7.51 6.46
N LEU A 230 -4.84 -7.26 7.74
CA LEU A 230 -3.59 -6.68 8.28
C LEU A 230 -2.38 -7.59 8.03
N GLU A 231 -2.57 -8.91 8.04
CA GLU A 231 -1.47 -9.88 7.99
C GLU A 231 -1.34 -10.64 6.67
N SER A 232 -2.41 -10.65 5.85
CA SER A 232 -2.46 -11.41 4.61
C SER A 232 -3.57 -10.90 3.71
N THR A 233 -3.61 -11.38 2.47
CA THR A 233 -4.70 -11.06 1.54
C THR A 233 -5.39 -12.34 1.12
N PHE A 234 -6.71 -12.35 1.23
CA PHE A 234 -7.54 -13.51 0.96
C PHE A 234 -8.53 -13.22 -0.15
N VAL A 235 -8.83 -14.26 -0.92
CA VAL A 235 -9.99 -14.27 -1.81
C VAL A 235 -10.87 -15.45 -1.46
N GLN A 236 -12.19 -15.22 -1.46
CA GLN A 236 -13.19 -16.20 -1.10
C GLN A 236 -14.32 -16.21 -2.11
N TYR A 237 -14.79 -17.40 -2.43
CA TYR A 237 -15.99 -17.61 -3.24
C TYR A 237 -16.58 -18.98 -2.91
N ARG A 238 -17.87 -19.04 -2.63
CA ARG A 238 -18.55 -20.26 -2.14
C ARG A 238 -17.81 -20.81 -0.92
N HIS A 239 -17.49 -22.09 -0.93
CA HIS A 239 -16.84 -22.79 0.17
C HIS A 239 -15.31 -22.72 0.11
N ASN A 240 -14.75 -22.01 -0.87
CA ASN A 240 -13.31 -21.90 -1.06
C ASN A 240 -12.82 -20.55 -0.52
N ARG A 241 -11.84 -20.61 0.38
CA ARG A 241 -11.10 -19.46 0.89
C ARG A 241 -9.62 -19.75 0.69
N VAL A 242 -8.93 -18.87 -0.04
CA VAL A 242 -7.50 -19.03 -0.32
C VAL A 242 -6.76 -17.72 -0.10
N GLN A 243 -5.53 -17.84 0.39
CA GLN A 243 -4.61 -16.72 0.40
C GLN A 243 -4.18 -16.43 -1.05
N ILE A 244 -4.16 -15.16 -1.42
CA ILE A 244 -3.81 -14.69 -2.77
C ILE A 244 -2.56 -13.82 -2.70
N HIS A 245 -1.71 -13.93 -3.72
CA HIS A 245 -0.54 -13.06 -3.85
C HIS A 245 -0.97 -11.60 -3.95
N ILE A 246 -0.27 -10.70 -3.26
CA ILE A 246 -0.67 -9.29 -3.13
C ILE A 246 -0.83 -8.58 -4.48
N ASP A 247 0.03 -8.86 -5.46
CA ASP A 247 -0.07 -8.23 -6.78
C ASP A 247 -1.30 -8.70 -7.56
N TYR A 248 -1.71 -9.96 -7.35
CA TYR A 248 -2.93 -10.50 -7.96
C TYR A 248 -4.15 -9.87 -7.31
N ALA A 249 -4.12 -9.73 -5.98
CA ALA A 249 -5.17 -9.03 -5.25
C ALA A 249 -5.30 -7.56 -5.66
N ARG A 250 -4.18 -6.83 -5.78
CA ARG A 250 -4.18 -5.42 -6.23
C ARG A 250 -4.74 -5.29 -7.64
N LEU A 251 -4.34 -6.17 -8.57
CA LEU A 251 -4.87 -6.14 -9.94
C LEU A 251 -6.37 -6.42 -9.94
N LEU A 252 -6.80 -7.44 -9.18
CA LEU A 252 -8.19 -7.80 -9.06
C LEU A 252 -9.03 -6.66 -8.45
N LYS A 253 -8.56 -6.04 -7.36
CA LYS A 253 -9.18 -4.87 -6.73
C LYS A 253 -9.42 -3.75 -7.74
N ILE A 254 -8.40 -3.34 -8.48
CA ILE A 254 -8.51 -2.22 -9.41
C ILE A 254 -9.47 -2.54 -10.55
N LEU A 255 -9.41 -3.75 -11.10
CA LEU A 255 -10.38 -4.14 -12.12
C LEU A 255 -11.81 -4.15 -11.56
N MET A 256 -12.02 -4.66 -10.34
CA MET A 256 -13.33 -4.66 -9.69
C MET A 256 -13.83 -3.24 -9.37
N GLU A 257 -12.96 -2.31 -9.01
CA GLU A 257 -13.34 -0.93 -8.66
C GLU A 257 -13.56 -0.07 -9.91
N GLU A 258 -12.60 -0.09 -10.83
CA GLU A 258 -12.44 0.98 -11.83
C GLU A 258 -12.71 0.53 -13.28
N SER A 259 -12.70 -0.77 -13.56
CA SER A 259 -12.89 -1.24 -14.94
C SER A 259 -14.34 -1.60 -15.26
N TYR A 260 -14.70 -1.40 -16.54
CA TYR A 260 -16.01 -1.72 -17.12
C TYR A 260 -15.84 -2.19 -18.57
N PRO A 261 -16.83 -2.87 -19.18
CA PRO A 261 -16.75 -3.30 -20.58
C PRO A 261 -16.45 -2.16 -21.57
N HIS A 262 -16.98 -0.97 -21.31
CA HIS A 262 -16.76 0.23 -22.13
C HIS A 262 -15.55 1.07 -21.69
N GLN A 263 -14.93 0.70 -20.56
CA GLN A 263 -13.75 1.35 -20.00
C GLN A 263 -12.80 0.28 -19.42
N PRO A 264 -12.16 -0.54 -20.28
CA PRO A 264 -11.19 -1.51 -19.82
C PRO A 264 -9.89 -0.82 -19.43
N LEU A 265 -9.12 -1.39 -18.53
CA LEU A 265 -7.85 -0.82 -18.04
C LEU A 265 -6.66 -1.61 -18.56
N GLY A 266 -5.60 -0.91 -18.96
CA GLY A 266 -4.34 -1.47 -19.41
C GLY A 266 -3.18 -1.08 -18.51
N ALA A 267 -1.97 -1.39 -18.97
CA ALA A 267 -0.73 -1.08 -18.24
C ALA A 267 -0.53 0.43 -18.03
N GLU A 268 -1.02 1.27 -18.96
CA GLU A 268 -0.91 2.73 -18.88
C GLU A 268 -1.78 3.32 -17.77
N GLU A 269 -2.99 2.78 -17.56
CA GLU A 269 -3.90 3.23 -16.52
C GLU A 269 -3.53 2.71 -15.13
N ILE A 270 -2.80 1.59 -15.05
CA ILE A 270 -2.42 0.95 -13.77
C ILE A 270 -0.88 0.85 -13.63
N PRO A 271 -0.15 1.98 -13.66
CA PRO A 271 1.32 2.01 -13.75
C PRO A 271 2.03 1.50 -12.47
N HIS A 272 1.28 1.36 -11.38
CA HIS A 272 1.78 0.83 -10.12
C HIS A 272 1.75 -0.70 -10.05
N ILE A 273 0.94 -1.36 -10.89
CA ILE A 273 0.93 -2.83 -11.05
C ILE A 273 1.76 -3.26 -12.26
N PHE A 274 1.73 -2.42 -13.31
CA PHE A 274 2.48 -2.60 -14.54
C PHE A 274 3.44 -1.41 -14.72
N PRO A 275 4.70 -1.52 -14.30
CA PRO A 275 5.69 -0.47 -14.57
C PRO A 275 5.68 -0.05 -16.06
N LYS A 276 5.96 1.24 -16.34
CA LYS A 276 5.86 1.85 -17.69
C LYS A 276 6.72 1.19 -18.79
N HIS A 277 7.63 0.28 -18.42
CA HIS A 277 8.53 -0.44 -19.34
C HIS A 277 8.17 -1.91 -19.49
N VAL A 278 7.02 -2.33 -18.95
CA VAL A 278 6.62 -3.73 -19.01
C VAL A 278 6.05 -4.04 -20.39
N ASP A 279 6.61 -5.08 -21.04
CA ASP A 279 6.11 -5.59 -22.31
C ASP A 279 4.62 -5.97 -22.21
N ASN A 280 3.86 -5.74 -23.27
CA ASN A 280 2.44 -6.13 -23.31
C ASN A 280 2.25 -7.62 -23.01
N ASN A 281 3.23 -8.46 -23.34
CA ASN A 281 3.24 -9.88 -23.00
C ASN A 281 3.13 -10.12 -21.49
N THR A 282 3.82 -9.34 -20.67
CA THR A 282 3.77 -9.48 -19.21
C THR A 282 2.40 -9.06 -18.67
N ASN A 283 1.77 -8.01 -19.22
CA ASN A 283 0.40 -7.64 -18.86
C ASN A 283 -0.58 -8.79 -19.16
N ILE A 284 -0.50 -9.34 -20.38
CA ILE A 284 -1.30 -10.50 -20.79
C ILE A 284 -1.07 -11.70 -19.88
N GLN A 285 0.19 -11.98 -19.53
CA GLN A 285 0.55 -13.08 -18.66
C GLN A 285 0.02 -12.87 -17.24
N LYS A 286 0.17 -11.68 -16.65
CA LYS A 286 -0.31 -11.38 -15.28
C LYS A 286 -1.83 -11.51 -15.20
N ALA A 287 -2.58 -10.92 -16.14
CA ALA A 287 -4.03 -11.09 -16.21
C ALA A 287 -4.41 -12.56 -16.41
N GLY A 288 -3.71 -13.29 -17.29
CA GLY A 288 -3.90 -14.72 -17.52
C GLY A 288 -3.62 -15.58 -16.27
N ARG A 289 -2.63 -15.21 -15.46
CA ARG A 289 -2.28 -15.88 -14.20
C ARG A 289 -3.35 -15.66 -13.14
N VAL A 290 -3.86 -14.44 -12.99
CA VAL A 290 -4.99 -14.17 -12.07
C VAL A 290 -6.21 -14.98 -12.49
N ARG A 291 -6.57 -15.00 -13.79
CA ARG A 291 -7.67 -15.84 -14.30
C ARG A 291 -7.46 -17.32 -13.98
N ARG A 292 -6.24 -17.83 -14.22
CA ARG A 292 -5.90 -19.23 -13.93
C ARG A 292 -6.02 -19.53 -12.45
N PHE A 293 -5.52 -18.65 -11.59
CA PHE A 293 -5.62 -18.78 -10.13
C PHE A 293 -7.08 -18.83 -9.68
N LEU A 294 -7.93 -17.89 -10.12
CA LEU A 294 -9.35 -17.87 -9.78
C LEU A 294 -10.06 -19.15 -10.25
N ARG A 295 -9.74 -19.64 -11.45
CA ARG A 295 -10.30 -20.87 -11.98
C ARG A 295 -9.87 -22.11 -11.18
N THR A 296 -8.58 -22.25 -10.88
CA THR A 296 -8.07 -23.45 -10.22
C THR A 296 -8.39 -23.49 -8.73
N GLN A 297 -8.35 -22.35 -8.06
CA GLN A 297 -8.54 -22.27 -6.61
C GLN A 297 -10.00 -22.06 -6.21
N LEU A 298 -10.79 -21.36 -7.03
CA LEU A 298 -12.17 -20.97 -6.68
C LEU A 298 -13.21 -21.53 -7.65
N GLY A 299 -12.81 -22.13 -8.77
CA GLY A 299 -13.75 -22.61 -9.80
C GLY A 299 -14.45 -21.48 -10.55
N ILE A 300 -13.84 -20.29 -10.58
CA ILE A 300 -14.42 -19.11 -11.20
C ILE A 300 -13.87 -18.94 -12.62
N GLU A 301 -14.76 -18.82 -13.60
CA GLU A 301 -14.41 -18.65 -15.01
C GLU A 301 -14.70 -17.23 -15.51
N ASP A 302 -13.91 -16.79 -16.49
CA ASP A 302 -14.16 -15.59 -17.29
C ASP A 302 -14.35 -14.24 -16.56
N VAL A 303 -13.95 -14.12 -15.29
CA VAL A 303 -14.03 -12.86 -14.53
C VAL A 303 -13.27 -11.69 -15.13
N ILE A 304 -12.06 -11.92 -15.63
CA ILE A 304 -11.22 -10.87 -16.25
C ILE A 304 -11.24 -11.10 -17.75
N LEU A 305 -11.84 -10.16 -18.49
CA LEU A 305 -12.01 -10.25 -19.94
C LEU A 305 -11.18 -9.21 -20.67
N PRO A 306 -10.68 -9.54 -21.88
CA PRO A 306 -10.02 -8.55 -22.73
C PRO A 306 -11.07 -7.55 -23.24
N GLY A 307 -10.79 -6.25 -23.08
CA GLY A 307 -11.62 -5.15 -23.59
C GLY A 307 -11.09 -4.52 -24.88
N GLY A 308 -10.18 -5.19 -25.57
CA GLY A 308 -9.52 -4.68 -26.78
C GLY A 308 -8.09 -4.20 -26.52
N LYS A 309 -7.59 -3.34 -27.42
CA LYS A 309 -6.23 -2.79 -27.36
C LYS A 309 -6.27 -1.26 -27.33
N SER A 310 -5.36 -0.65 -26.58
CA SER A 310 -4.98 0.77 -26.74
C SER A 310 -3.52 0.81 -27.12
N GLY A 311 -3.23 1.28 -28.33
CA GLY A 311 -1.90 1.14 -28.93
C GLY A 311 -1.46 -0.31 -29.00
N THR A 312 -0.33 -0.63 -28.37
CA THR A 312 0.24 -1.98 -28.30
C THR A 312 -0.24 -2.79 -27.10
N TYR A 313 -0.94 -2.17 -26.15
CA TYR A 313 -1.32 -2.80 -24.88
C TYR A 313 -2.72 -3.40 -24.92
N THR A 314 -2.84 -4.63 -24.43
CA THR A 314 -4.13 -5.28 -24.18
C THR A 314 -4.76 -4.69 -22.91
N ARG A 315 -6.03 -4.35 -22.99
CA ARG A 315 -6.80 -3.83 -21.85
C ARG A 315 -7.72 -4.91 -21.32
N TYR A 316 -8.00 -4.88 -20.03
CA TYR A 316 -8.82 -5.85 -19.32
C TYR A 316 -9.91 -5.16 -18.51
N TYR A 317 -11.03 -5.86 -18.33
CA TYR A 317 -12.07 -5.42 -17.41
C TYR A 317 -12.59 -6.60 -16.58
N PHE A 318 -13.13 -6.29 -15.41
CA PHE A 318 -13.92 -7.20 -14.60
C PHE A 318 -15.32 -7.30 -15.20
N ASN A 319 -15.76 -8.52 -15.52
CA ASN A 319 -16.95 -8.74 -16.35
C ASN A 319 -18.30 -8.60 -15.62
N ASP A 320 -18.28 -8.23 -14.35
CA ASP A 320 -19.46 -8.05 -13.47
C ASP A 320 -20.42 -9.27 -13.42
N THR A 321 -19.98 -10.46 -13.85
CA THR A 321 -20.82 -11.68 -13.81
C THR A 321 -20.98 -12.20 -12.39
N TYR A 322 -20.09 -11.80 -11.48
CA TYR A 322 -20.10 -12.16 -10.08
C TYR A 322 -20.31 -10.90 -9.26
N ASP A 323 -21.30 -10.92 -8.38
CA ASP A 323 -21.38 -9.92 -7.32
C ASP A 323 -20.08 -10.00 -6.50
N CYS A 324 -19.57 -8.82 -6.13
CA CYS A 324 -18.30 -8.75 -5.45
C CYS A 324 -18.28 -7.79 -4.27
N LEU A 325 -17.43 -8.11 -3.31
CA LEU A 325 -17.17 -7.33 -2.11
C LEU A 325 -15.67 -7.21 -1.91
N ILE A 326 -15.19 -5.97 -1.79
CA ILE A 326 -13.81 -5.67 -1.46
C ILE A 326 -13.78 -5.12 -0.05
N LEU A 327 -12.97 -5.74 0.79
CA LEU A 327 -12.73 -5.33 2.16
C LEU A 327 -11.27 -4.90 2.25
N SER A 328 -11.01 -3.66 2.63
CA SER A 328 -9.65 -3.12 2.69
C SER A 328 -9.57 -2.00 3.70
N ARG A 329 -8.36 -1.64 4.15
CA ARG A 329 -8.21 -0.42 4.91
C ARG A 329 -8.64 0.78 4.06
N SER A 330 -9.21 1.78 4.70
CA SER A 330 -9.69 2.99 3.99
C SER A 330 -8.56 3.89 3.51
N ASP A 331 -7.34 3.73 4.06
CA ASP A 331 -6.14 4.51 3.74
C ASP A 331 -5.25 3.88 2.65
N PHE A 332 -5.75 2.83 1.98
CA PHE A 332 -5.00 1.97 1.06
C PHE A 332 -5.04 2.41 -0.40
#